data_AF-A0A951MZW5-F1
#
_entry.id   AF-A0A951MZW5-F1
#
_cell.length_a   1.000
_cell.length_b   1.000
_cell.length_c   1.000
_cell.angle_alpha   90.00
_cell.angle_beta   90.00
_cell.angle_gamma   90.00
#
_symmetry.space_group_name_H-M   'P 1'
#
loop_
_entity.id
_entity.type
_entity.pdbx_description
1 polymer ?
#
loop_
_entity_poly.entity_id
_entity_poly.type
_entity_poly.pdbx_seq_one_letter_code
_entity_poly.pdbx_strand_id
1 'polypeptide(L)'
;MEDEHDIGERLAVAVEAALPAWVERSVRQRLIEWSGSADPEVMARAGEEGRHAVADVVPELRRLLATDVDEQWTNPLSIVRRAVRRPTEVLRSAGVPPVVREAYDERHFPDDDYGLTPRTFADVDPSLHEVGLLWGVVKARAHLARHGHKPTAGER
;
A
#
# COMPACT_ATOMS: atom_id res chain seq x y z
N MET A 1 24.24 -11.48 -3.18
CA MET A 1 22.97 -11.18 -3.86
C MET A 1 21.92 -11.20 -2.79
N GLU A 2 21.16 -10.13 -2.62
CA GLU A 2 19.99 -10.14 -1.74
C GLU A 2 19.01 -11.21 -2.27
N ASP A 3 18.50 -12.04 -1.36
CA ASP A 3 17.50 -13.05 -1.69
C ASP A 3 16.07 -12.48 -1.54
N GLU A 4 15.07 -13.28 -1.91
CA GLU A 4 13.66 -12.88 -1.85
C GLU A 4 13.22 -12.43 -0.46
N HIS A 5 13.71 -13.10 0.57
CA HIS A 5 13.35 -12.80 1.95
C HIS A 5 13.91 -11.44 2.38
N ASP A 6 15.17 -11.15 2.04
CA ASP A 6 15.81 -9.88 2.36
C ASP A 6 15.08 -8.68 1.70
N ILE A 7 14.74 -8.79 0.42
CA ILE A 7 14.00 -7.72 -0.29
C ILE A 7 12.56 -7.59 0.26
N GLY A 8 11.94 -8.71 0.65
CA GLY A 8 10.64 -8.70 1.34
C GLY A 8 10.71 -7.93 2.66
N GLU A 9 11.66 -8.24 3.54
CA GLU A 9 11.78 -7.51 4.82
C GLU A 9 12.11 -6.04 4.60
N ARG A 10 12.99 -5.70 3.65
CA ARG A 10 13.26 -4.30 3.28
C ARG A 10 12.00 -3.55 2.83
N LEU A 11 11.14 -4.20 2.04
CA LEU A 11 9.85 -3.61 1.65
C LEU A 11 8.95 -3.38 2.87
N ALA A 12 8.86 -4.37 3.78
CA ALA A 12 8.04 -4.24 4.98
C ALA A 12 8.52 -3.09 5.90
N VAL A 13 9.83 -3.00 6.13
CA VAL A 13 10.45 -1.92 6.93
C VAL A 13 10.19 -0.55 6.29
N ALA A 14 10.35 -0.44 4.97
CA ALA A 14 10.12 0.82 4.28
C ALA A 14 8.63 1.23 4.36
N VAL A 15 7.69 0.29 4.22
CA VAL A 15 6.26 0.55 4.37
C VAL A 15 5.92 0.99 5.80
N GLU A 16 6.47 0.31 6.80
CA GLU A 16 6.30 0.66 8.22
C GLU A 16 6.73 2.10 8.51
N ALA A 17 7.86 2.53 7.95
CA ALA A 17 8.36 3.90 8.10
C ALA A 17 7.50 4.94 7.36
N ALA A 18 6.97 4.60 6.19
CA ALA A 18 6.26 5.53 5.31
C ALA A 18 4.78 5.75 5.69
N LEU A 19 4.11 4.71 6.20
CA LEU A 19 2.66 4.71 6.40
C LEU A 19 2.14 5.87 7.27
N PRO A 20 2.74 6.20 8.43
CA PRO A 20 2.21 7.28 9.28
C PRO A 20 2.22 8.63 8.55
N ALA A 21 3.32 8.96 7.88
CA ALA A 21 3.46 10.20 7.14
C ALA A 21 2.52 10.24 5.93
N TRP A 22 2.27 9.11 5.27
CA TRP A 22 1.32 9.02 4.17
C TRP A 22 -0.13 9.33 4.63
N VAL A 23 -0.56 8.80 5.78
CA VAL A 23 -1.90 9.10 6.34
C VAL A 23 -2.02 10.60 6.61
N GLU A 24 -1.05 11.20 7.30
CA GLU A 24 -1.05 12.63 7.58
C GLU A 24 -1.04 13.49 6.31
N ARG A 25 -0.22 13.14 5.31
CA ARG A 25 -0.17 13.86 4.03
C ARG A 25 -1.52 13.80 3.30
N SER A 26 -2.15 12.63 3.28
CA SER A 26 -3.45 12.42 2.63
C SER A 26 -4.54 13.27 3.27
N VAL A 27 -4.63 13.26 4.61
CA VAL A 27 -5.59 14.09 5.36
C VAL A 27 -5.31 15.58 5.14
N ARG A 28 -4.04 15.99 5.28
CA ARG A 28 -3.63 17.39 5.11
C ARG A 28 -4.01 17.93 3.73
N GLN A 29 -3.75 17.17 2.67
CA GLN A 29 -4.06 17.59 1.30
C GLN A 29 -5.56 17.83 1.13
N ARG A 30 -6.40 16.87 1.53
CA ARG A 30 -7.86 16.99 1.41
C ARG A 30 -8.44 18.12 2.28
N LEU A 31 -7.92 18.31 3.49
CA LEU A 31 -8.32 19.45 4.35
C LEU A 31 -7.98 20.79 3.69
N ILE A 32 -6.77 20.96 3.18
CA ILE A 32 -6.35 22.20 2.52
C ILE A 32 -7.18 22.46 1.27
N GLU A 33 -7.45 21.44 0.45
CA GLU A 33 -8.29 21.57 -0.74
C GLU A 33 -9.72 21.98 -0.41
N TRP A 34 -10.28 21.51 0.71
CA TRP A 34 -11.64 21.81 1.11
C TRP A 34 -11.80 23.14 1.87
N SER A 35 -10.95 23.40 2.87
CA SER A 35 -11.11 24.53 3.80
C SER A 35 -10.00 25.58 3.71
N GLY A 36 -8.97 25.35 2.90
CA GLY A 36 -7.78 26.21 2.81
C GLY A 36 -6.82 26.09 4.00
N SER A 37 -7.08 25.19 4.96
CA SER A 37 -6.24 25.03 6.15
C SER A 37 -6.20 23.58 6.66
N ALA A 38 -5.17 23.23 7.41
CA ALA A 38 -5.04 21.93 8.06
C ALA A 38 -5.29 22.09 9.56
N ASP A 39 -6.52 21.82 9.99
CA ASP A 39 -6.92 21.90 11.40
C ASP A 39 -5.97 21.06 12.29
N PRO A 40 -5.31 21.68 13.30
CA PRO A 40 -4.36 20.97 14.16
C PRO A 40 -4.95 19.77 14.89
N GLU A 41 -6.22 19.81 15.30
CA GLU A 41 -6.87 18.71 16.02
C GLU A 41 -7.09 17.51 15.08
N VAL A 42 -7.59 17.78 13.87
CA VAL A 42 -7.76 16.75 12.84
C VAL A 42 -6.41 16.15 12.43
N MET A 43 -5.35 16.97 12.36
CA MET A 43 -4.00 16.50 12.06
C MET A 43 -3.39 15.66 13.18
N ALA A 44 -3.65 15.99 14.45
CA ALA A 44 -3.24 15.15 15.58
C ALA A 44 -3.91 13.77 15.51
N ARG A 45 -5.21 13.74 15.16
CA ARG A 45 -5.93 12.49 14.93
C ARG A 45 -5.38 11.70 13.74
N ALA A 46 -5.00 12.38 12.66
CA ALA A 46 -4.35 11.73 11.52
C ALA A 46 -3.04 11.05 11.91
N GLY A 47 -2.24 11.66 12.79
CA GLY A 47 -1.01 11.05 13.32
C GLY A 47 -1.28 9.80 14.18
N GLU A 48 -2.36 9.79 14.97
CA GLU A 48 -2.82 8.59 15.69
C GLU A 48 -3.23 7.47 14.73
N GLU A 49 -4.09 7.78 13.75
CA GLU A 49 -4.57 6.80 12.78
C GLU A 49 -3.46 6.31 11.85
N GLY A 50 -2.41 7.11 11.62
CA GLY A 50 -1.18 6.68 10.95
C GLY A 50 -0.45 5.56 11.70
N ARG A 51 -0.39 5.61 13.03
CA ARG A 51 0.16 4.52 13.85
C ARG A 51 -0.74 3.29 13.83
N HIS A 52 -2.06 3.47 13.83
CA HIS A 52 -2.99 2.36 13.68
C HIS A 52 -2.86 1.70 12.30
N ALA A 53 -2.66 2.48 11.23
CA ALA A 53 -2.42 1.96 9.88
C ALA A 53 -1.23 0.99 9.85
N VAL A 54 -0.13 1.34 10.54
CA VAL A 54 1.03 0.45 10.71
C VAL A 54 0.65 -0.84 11.42
N ALA A 55 -0.07 -0.75 12.54
CA ALA A 55 -0.48 -1.91 13.34
C ALA A 55 -1.40 -2.88 12.55
N ASP A 56 -2.20 -2.36 11.62
CA ASP A 56 -3.09 -3.19 10.79
C ASP A 56 -2.36 -3.84 9.61
N VAL A 57 -1.50 -3.07 8.94
CA VAL A 57 -0.97 -3.43 7.62
C VAL A 57 0.32 -4.21 7.74
N VAL A 58 1.25 -3.77 8.59
CA VAL A 58 2.62 -4.29 8.62
C VAL A 58 2.68 -5.76 9.08
N PRO A 59 1.93 -6.21 10.11
CA PRO A 59 1.94 -7.63 10.50
C PRO A 59 1.40 -8.57 9.41
N GLU A 60 0.42 -8.13 8.63
CA GLU A 60 -0.09 -8.92 7.51
C GLU A 60 0.86 -8.91 6.32
N LEU A 61 1.46 -7.75 6.02
CA LEU A 61 2.45 -7.59 4.98
C LEU A 61 3.68 -8.47 5.22
N ARG A 62 4.23 -8.47 6.45
CA ARG A 62 5.36 -9.34 6.84
C ARG A 62 5.02 -10.82 6.67
N ARG A 63 3.81 -11.24 7.08
CA ARG A 63 3.35 -12.63 6.89
C ARG A 63 3.28 -13.01 5.41
N LEU A 64 2.76 -12.12 4.57
CA LEU A 64 2.73 -12.35 3.11
C LEU A 64 4.14 -12.48 2.54
N LEU A 65 5.05 -11.57 2.90
CA LEU A 65 6.41 -11.52 2.36
C LEU A 65 7.32 -12.65 2.87
N ALA A 66 6.99 -13.22 4.03
CA ALA A 66 7.62 -14.45 4.52
C ALA A 66 7.03 -15.73 3.89
N THR A 67 5.89 -15.64 3.20
CA THR A 67 5.28 -16.76 2.48
C THR A 67 5.95 -16.91 1.12
N ASP A 68 6.15 -18.15 0.69
CA ASP A 68 6.68 -18.48 -0.63
C ASP A 68 5.88 -17.77 -1.73
N VAL A 69 6.58 -17.23 -2.73
CA VAL A 69 6.01 -16.45 -3.83
C VAL A 69 4.81 -17.11 -4.54
N ASP A 70 4.83 -18.44 -4.68
CA ASP A 70 3.78 -19.21 -5.37
C ASP A 70 2.58 -19.48 -4.43
N GLU A 71 2.77 -19.37 -3.12
CA GLU A 71 1.74 -19.52 -2.08
C GLU A 71 1.13 -18.18 -1.65
N GLN A 72 1.65 -17.05 -2.14
CA GLN A 72 1.12 -15.73 -1.83
C GLN A 72 -0.30 -15.53 -2.41
N TRP A 73 -1.28 -15.43 -1.51
CA TRP A 73 -2.71 -15.25 -1.83
C TRP A 73 -3.08 -13.86 -2.37
N THR A 74 -2.15 -12.89 -2.31
CA THR A 74 -2.34 -11.53 -2.83
C THR A 74 -0.99 -10.88 -3.16
N ASN A 75 -1.01 -9.61 -3.58
CA ASN A 75 0.20 -8.80 -3.73
C ASN A 75 0.37 -7.81 -2.55
N PRO A 76 1.61 -7.46 -2.19
CA PRO A 76 1.92 -6.51 -1.12
C PRO A 76 1.15 -5.18 -1.19
N LEU A 77 1.02 -4.60 -2.38
CA LEU A 77 0.33 -3.32 -2.56
C LEU A 77 -1.16 -3.42 -2.19
N SER A 78 -1.79 -4.58 -2.41
CA SER A 78 -3.19 -4.80 -2.03
C SER A 78 -3.41 -4.82 -0.52
N ILE A 79 -2.41 -5.27 0.26
CA ILE A 79 -2.44 -5.17 1.72
C ILE A 79 -2.24 -3.70 2.13
N VAL A 80 -1.26 -3.00 1.53
CA VAL A 80 -1.00 -1.58 1.83
C VAL A 80 -2.20 -0.68 1.53
N ARG A 81 -2.94 -0.94 0.44
CA ARG A 81 -4.17 -0.21 0.09
C ARG A 81 -5.23 -0.23 1.19
N ARG A 82 -5.25 -1.24 2.06
CA ARG A 82 -6.19 -1.32 3.20
C ARG A 82 -5.95 -0.24 4.25
N ALA A 83 -4.79 0.42 4.22
CA ALA A 83 -4.51 1.59 5.05
C ALA A 83 -5.43 2.76 4.72
N VAL A 84 -6.03 2.83 3.52
CA VAL A 84 -6.85 3.96 3.06
C VAL A 84 -8.04 4.27 3.95
N ARG A 85 -8.57 3.26 4.65
CA ARG A 85 -9.66 3.47 5.62
C ARG A 85 -9.30 4.50 6.70
N ARG A 86 -8.02 4.56 7.09
CA ARG A 86 -7.51 5.40 8.19
C ARG A 86 -7.65 6.89 7.86
N PRO A 87 -7.05 7.43 6.78
CA PRO A 87 -7.27 8.83 6.41
C PRO A 87 -8.73 9.11 6.01
N THR A 88 -9.44 8.16 5.40
CA THR A 88 -10.88 8.33 5.08
C THR A 88 -11.73 8.54 6.32
N GLU A 89 -11.55 7.74 7.37
CA GLU A 89 -12.30 7.87 8.63
C GLU A 89 -12.01 9.20 9.34
N VAL A 90 -10.76 9.67 9.30
CA VAL A 90 -10.38 10.99 9.85
C VAL A 90 -11.11 12.11 9.13
N LEU A 91 -11.07 12.12 7.79
CA LEU A 91 -11.73 13.14 6.97
C LEU A 91 -13.25 13.10 7.12
N ARG A 92 -13.84 11.90 7.16
CA ARG A 92 -15.28 11.71 7.36
C ARG A 92 -15.72 12.24 8.72
N SER A 93 -14.95 11.95 9.77
CA SER A 93 -15.24 12.43 11.13
C SER A 93 -15.09 13.94 11.26
N ALA A 94 -14.19 14.55 10.47
CA ALA A 94 -14.02 16.00 10.36
C ALA A 94 -15.08 16.67 9.48
N GLY A 95 -16.01 15.92 8.89
CA GLY A 95 -17.08 16.45 8.04
C GLY A 95 -16.63 16.92 6.66
N VAL A 96 -15.45 16.49 6.19
CA VAL A 96 -14.97 16.82 4.86
C VAL A 96 -15.86 16.13 3.81
N PRO A 97 -16.42 16.84 2.83
CA PRO A 97 -17.28 16.24 1.82
C PRO A 97 -16.48 15.26 0.93
N PRO A 98 -17.07 14.11 0.54
CA PRO A 98 -16.48 13.20 -0.44
C PRO A 98 -16.16 13.88 -1.77
N VAL A 99 -15.20 13.30 -2.51
CA VAL A 99 -14.88 13.77 -3.87
C VAL A 99 -15.68 12.99 -4.91
N VAL A 100 -15.92 13.58 -6.08
CA VAL A 100 -16.45 12.83 -7.23
C VAL A 100 -15.37 11.87 -7.71
N ARG A 101 -15.70 10.57 -7.75
CA ARG A 101 -14.77 9.52 -8.17
C ARG A 101 -15.21 8.91 -9.48
N GLU A 102 -14.26 8.31 -10.18
CA GLU A 102 -14.57 7.53 -11.36
C GLU A 102 -15.28 6.22 -10.98
N ALA A 103 -16.19 5.75 -11.84
CA ALA A 103 -16.97 4.54 -11.57
C ALA A 103 -16.11 3.29 -11.34
N TYR A 104 -14.89 3.25 -11.87
CA TYR A 104 -13.94 2.17 -11.56
C TYR A 104 -13.52 2.21 -10.09
N ASP A 105 -13.17 3.38 -9.56
CA ASP A 105 -12.69 3.54 -8.19
C ASP A 105 -13.79 3.33 -7.16
N GLU A 106 -15.00 3.81 -7.44
CA GLU A 106 -16.17 3.55 -6.59
C GLU A 106 -16.44 2.05 -6.40
N ARG A 107 -16.24 1.26 -7.47
CA ARG A 107 -16.45 -0.20 -7.44
C ARG A 107 -15.31 -0.96 -6.75
N HIS A 108 -14.07 -0.55 -6.96
CA HIS A 108 -12.91 -1.31 -6.48
C HIS A 108 -12.40 -0.84 -5.11
N PHE A 109 -12.74 0.39 -4.70
CA PHE A 109 -12.34 0.99 -3.43
C PHE A 109 -13.57 1.65 -2.77
N PRO A 110 -14.57 0.86 -2.35
CA PRO A 110 -15.80 1.41 -1.78
C PRO A 110 -15.57 2.18 -0.47
N ASP A 111 -14.51 1.84 0.28
CA ASP A 111 -14.17 2.47 1.56
C ASP A 111 -13.30 3.74 1.43
N ASP A 112 -13.16 4.27 0.23
CA ASP A 112 -12.30 5.42 -0.08
C ASP A 112 -13.08 6.57 -0.73
N ASP A 113 -13.83 7.30 0.09
CA ASP A 113 -14.66 8.44 -0.34
C ASP A 113 -13.86 9.61 -0.95
N TYR A 114 -12.53 9.61 -0.76
CA TYR A 114 -11.67 10.76 -1.07
C TYR A 114 -10.66 10.48 -2.19
N GLY A 115 -10.67 9.26 -2.76
CA GLY A 115 -9.80 8.86 -3.87
C GLY A 115 -8.32 8.78 -3.45
N LEU A 116 -8.04 8.32 -2.24
CA LEU A 116 -6.72 8.26 -1.61
C LEU A 116 -5.98 6.95 -1.86
N THR A 117 -6.66 5.93 -2.39
CA THR A 117 -6.09 4.59 -2.53
C THR A 117 -4.87 4.61 -3.46
N PRO A 118 -3.68 4.18 -2.99
CA PRO A 118 -2.46 4.25 -3.78
C PRO A 118 -2.53 3.29 -4.98
N ARG A 119 -2.26 3.79 -6.19
CA ARG A 119 -2.13 3.00 -7.42
C ARG A 119 -0.78 2.29 -7.48
N THR A 120 0.26 2.90 -6.92
CA THR A 120 1.63 2.40 -6.85
C THR A 120 2.22 2.59 -5.45
N PHE A 121 3.35 1.94 -5.18
CA PHE A 121 4.11 2.19 -3.94
C PHE A 121 4.59 3.63 -3.80
N ALA A 122 4.92 4.29 -4.91
CA ALA A 122 5.39 5.68 -4.92
C ALA A 122 4.31 6.67 -4.49
N ASP A 123 3.03 6.31 -4.63
CA ASP A 123 1.91 7.13 -4.16
C ASP A 123 1.82 7.14 -2.63
N VAL A 124 2.35 6.11 -1.98
CA VAL A 124 2.50 6.09 -0.52
C VAL A 124 3.68 6.96 -0.13
N ASP A 125 4.87 6.65 -0.65
CA ASP A 125 6.08 7.44 -0.46
C ASP A 125 7.10 7.16 -1.57
N PRO A 126 7.82 8.17 -2.10
CA PRO A 126 8.84 7.98 -3.13
C PRO A 126 9.93 6.96 -2.76
N SER A 127 10.27 6.84 -1.47
CA SER A 127 11.25 5.86 -0.97
C SER A 127 10.85 4.40 -1.24
N LEU A 128 9.55 4.13 -1.45
CA LEU A 128 9.04 2.79 -1.71
C LEU A 128 9.15 2.37 -3.18
N HIS A 129 9.46 3.30 -4.09
CA HIS A 129 9.47 3.02 -5.52
C HIS A 129 10.46 1.93 -5.89
N GLU A 130 11.73 2.09 -5.49
CA GLU A 130 12.81 1.17 -5.86
C GLU A 130 12.60 -0.21 -5.23
N VAL A 131 12.36 -0.26 -3.92
CA VAL A 131 12.20 -1.53 -3.20
C VAL A 131 10.94 -2.29 -3.66
N GLY A 132 9.86 -1.59 -4.01
CA GLY A 132 8.67 -2.18 -4.60
C GLY A 132 8.92 -2.80 -5.99
N LEU A 133 9.75 -2.16 -6.82
CA LEU A 133 10.17 -2.71 -8.11
C LEU A 133 11.08 -3.93 -7.95
N LEU A 134 12.07 -3.85 -7.05
CA LEU A 134 12.99 -4.95 -6.76
C LEU A 134 12.24 -6.19 -6.30
N TRP A 135 11.27 -6.03 -5.41
CA TRP A 135 10.38 -7.12 -4.99
C TRP A 135 9.67 -7.77 -6.19
N GLY A 136 9.08 -6.96 -7.08
CA GLY A 136 8.41 -7.46 -8.29
C GLY A 136 9.35 -8.26 -9.20
N VAL A 137 10.60 -7.80 -9.35
CA VAL A 137 11.63 -8.49 -10.14
C VAL A 137 12.00 -9.84 -9.49
N VAL A 138 12.23 -9.88 -8.18
CA VAL A 138 12.59 -11.13 -7.50
C VAL A 138 11.46 -12.14 -7.54
N LYS A 139 10.22 -11.71 -7.29
CA LYS A 139 9.02 -12.54 -7.46
C LYS A 139 8.93 -13.13 -8.87
N ALA A 140 9.10 -12.30 -9.90
CA ALA A 140 9.06 -12.77 -11.29
C ALA A 140 10.18 -13.78 -11.60
N ARG A 141 11.40 -13.55 -11.10
CA ARG A 141 12.54 -14.46 -11.28
C ARG A 141 12.31 -15.80 -10.58
N ALA A 142 11.81 -15.78 -9.34
CA ALA A 142 11.49 -16.99 -8.59
C ALA A 142 10.43 -17.82 -9.33
N HIS A 143 9.37 -17.16 -9.82
CA HIS A 143 8.34 -17.82 -10.61
C HIS A 143 8.88 -18.40 -11.93
N LEU A 144 9.69 -17.65 -12.68
CA LEU A 144 10.31 -18.13 -13.92
C LEU A 144 11.29 -19.29 -13.70
N ALA A 145 12.06 -19.29 -12.61
CA ALA A 145 12.98 -20.37 -12.30
C ALA A 145 12.25 -21.71 -12.04
N ARG A 146 11.02 -21.65 -11.52
CA ARG A 146 10.22 -22.83 -11.15
C ARG A 146 9.29 -23.29 -12.26
N HIS A 147 8.68 -22.34 -12.99
CA HIS A 147 7.62 -22.62 -13.96
C HIS A 147 8.02 -22.31 -15.41
N GLY A 148 9.23 -21.77 -15.63
CA GLY A 148 9.73 -21.39 -16.96
C GLY A 148 10.20 -22.56 -17.83
N HIS A 149 10.28 -23.78 -17.30
CA HIS A 149 10.59 -24.96 -18.09
C HIS A 149 9.29 -25.60 -18.64
N LYS A 150 8.97 -25.31 -19.91
CA LYS A 150 8.03 -26.15 -20.67
C LYS A 150 8.77 -27.42 -21.12
N PRO A 151 8.22 -28.63 -20.94
CA PRO A 151 8.77 -29.81 -21.59
C PRO A 151 8.64 -29.61 -23.11
N THR A 152 9.77 -29.68 -23.82
CA THR A 152 9.76 -29.76 -25.28
C THR A 152 9.13 -31.10 -25.65
N ALA A 153 7.88 -31.07 -26.11
CA ALA A 153 7.26 -32.22 -26.74
C ALA A 153 8.00 -32.48 -28.07
N GLY A 154 8.88 -33.49 -28.07
CA GLY A 154 9.41 -34.05 -29.31
C GLY A 154 10.87 -34.48 -29.27
N GLU A 155 11.17 -35.56 -28.54
CA GLU A 155 12.18 -36.53 -29.00
C GLU A 155 11.55 -37.92 -28.85
N ARG A 156 11.02 -38.42 -29.96
CA ARG A 156 10.62 -39.81 -30.21
C ARG A 156 11.72 -40.47 -31.02
#